data_AF-A0A527TMQ1-F1
#
_entry.id   AF-A0A527TMQ1-F1
#
_cell.length_a   1.000
_cell.length_b   1.000
_cell.length_c   1.000
_cell.angle_alpha   90.00
_cell.angle_beta   90.00
_cell.angle_gamma   90.00
#
_symmetry.space_group_name_H-M   'P 1'
#
loop_
_entity.id
_entity.type
_entity.pdbx_description
1 polymer ?
#
loop_
_entity_poly.entity_id
_entity_poly.type
_entity_poly.pdbx_seq_one_letter_code
_entity_poly.pdbx_strand_id
1 'polypeptide(L)'
;VHFMRNVLAHAGKSGRRVASAFIATAFAQETAEAASTQWRAVADQIRPKVPKLATIMDDAEPDVLAYMTFPKEHRAKLHSTNPIERLNGEIKRRTEVVGIFPNDDAIVRLVGALLLEQNDEWAVQRARYMTLETISQ
;
A
#
# COMPACT_ATOMS: atom_id res chain seq x y z
N VAL A 1 1.69 2.14 -1.65
CA VAL A 1 1.24 3.22 -2.60
C VAL A 1 1.84 4.60 -2.30
N HIS A 2 1.89 5.07 -1.05
CA HIS A 2 2.47 6.39 -0.73
C HIS A 2 3.95 6.52 -1.11
N PHE A 3 4.77 5.48 -0.89
CA PHE A 3 6.16 5.46 -1.31
C PHE A 3 6.32 5.71 -2.82
N MET A 4 5.60 4.95 -3.65
CA MET A 4 5.65 5.12 -5.11
C MET A 4 5.24 6.55 -5.53
N ARG A 5 4.24 7.14 -4.89
CA ARG A 5 3.84 8.54 -5.16
C ARG A 5 4.98 9.51 -4.83
N ASN A 6 5.66 9.32 -3.70
CA ASN A 6 6.78 10.15 -3.28
C ASN A 6 8.00 10.00 -4.20
N VAL A 7 8.36 8.78 -4.58
CA VAL A 7 9.43 8.48 -5.55
C VAL A 7 9.14 9.15 -6.90
N LEU A 8 7.92 9.02 -7.41
CA LEU A 8 7.54 9.58 -8.71
C LEU A 8 7.49 11.11 -8.71
N ALA A 9 7.32 11.75 -7.55
CA ALA A 9 7.47 13.19 -7.44
C ALA A 9 8.92 13.63 -7.66
N HIS A 10 9.90 12.83 -7.24
CA HIS A 10 11.33 13.13 -7.33
C HIS A 10 11.97 12.71 -8.66
N ALA A 11 11.35 11.81 -9.43
CA ALA A 11 11.89 11.30 -10.69
C ALA A 11 11.71 12.25 -11.91
N GLY A 12 10.98 13.36 -11.76
CA GLY A 12 10.65 14.27 -12.88
C GLY A 12 9.72 13.65 -13.94
N LYS A 13 9.15 14.47 -14.84
CA LYS A 13 8.12 14.02 -15.79
C LYS A 13 8.59 12.88 -16.71
N SER A 14 9.81 12.97 -17.22
CA SER A 14 10.40 11.98 -18.14
C SER A 14 10.96 10.74 -17.43
N GLY A 15 11.38 10.86 -16.16
CA GLY A 15 11.98 9.76 -15.40
C GLY A 15 10.97 8.86 -14.68
N ARG A 16 9.72 9.32 -14.48
CA ARG A 16 8.66 8.57 -13.78
C ARG A 16 8.46 7.15 -14.31
N ARG A 17 8.32 6.99 -15.64
CA ARG A 17 8.04 5.69 -16.24
C ARG A 17 9.19 4.71 -16.01
N VAL A 18 10.42 5.21 -16.13
CA VAL A 18 11.65 4.42 -15.95
C VAL A 18 11.82 4.03 -14.49
N ALA A 19 11.68 4.99 -13.55
CA ALA A 19 11.76 4.73 -12.12
C ALA A 19 10.69 3.72 -11.66
N SER A 20 9.45 3.85 -12.13
CA SER A 20 8.40 2.87 -11.85
C SER A 20 8.76 1.48 -12.35
N ALA A 21 9.25 1.37 -13.58
CA ALA A 21 9.59 0.08 -14.18
C ALA A 21 10.73 -0.61 -13.41
N PHE A 22 11.76 0.14 -13.02
CA PHE A 22 12.86 -0.41 -12.23
C PHE A 22 12.42 -0.85 -10.83
N ILE A 23 11.64 -0.05 -10.12
CA ILE A 23 11.15 -0.45 -8.78
C ILE A 23 10.22 -1.66 -8.89
N ALA A 24 9.43 -1.76 -9.95
CA ALA A 24 8.58 -2.92 -10.20
C ALA A 24 9.38 -4.24 -10.35
N THR A 25 10.64 -4.20 -10.78
CA THR A 25 11.45 -5.44 -10.86
C THR A 25 11.82 -5.99 -9.48
N ALA A 26 11.97 -5.13 -8.47
CA ALA A 26 12.18 -5.57 -7.08
C ALA A 26 10.90 -6.21 -6.51
N PHE A 27 9.72 -5.64 -6.81
CA PHE A 27 8.43 -6.19 -6.38
C PHE A 27 8.05 -7.50 -7.08
N ALA A 28 8.65 -7.79 -8.24
CA ALA A 28 8.42 -9.03 -8.98
C ALA A 28 9.20 -10.23 -8.42
N GLN A 29 10.12 -10.03 -7.46
CA GLN A 29 10.93 -11.10 -6.90
C GLN A 29 10.11 -12.01 -5.97
N GLU A 30 10.50 -13.29 -5.90
CA GLU A 30 9.76 -14.29 -5.10
C GLU A 30 10.13 -14.27 -3.61
N THR A 31 11.37 -13.88 -3.28
CA THR A 31 11.91 -13.86 -1.93
C THR A 31 12.29 -12.45 -1.49
N ALA A 32 12.32 -12.21 -0.18
CA ALA A 32 12.70 -10.92 0.40
C ALA A 32 14.17 -10.59 0.09
N GLU A 33 15.05 -11.59 0.11
CA GLU A 33 16.48 -11.44 -0.17
C GLU A 33 16.72 -11.05 -1.64
N ALA A 34 16.01 -11.70 -2.57
CA ALA A 34 16.09 -11.36 -3.99
C ALA A 34 15.53 -9.95 -4.25
N ALA A 35 14.41 -9.60 -3.61
CA ALA A 35 13.83 -8.26 -3.70
C ALA A 35 14.78 -7.18 -3.17
N SER A 36 15.40 -7.40 -2.00
CA SER A 36 16.39 -6.49 -1.40
C SER A 36 17.62 -6.33 -2.31
N THR A 37 18.14 -7.43 -2.85
CA THR A 37 19.27 -7.40 -3.79
C THR A 37 18.93 -6.60 -5.04
N GLN A 38 17.77 -6.87 -5.64
CA GLN A 38 17.30 -6.15 -6.84
C GLN A 38 17.03 -4.67 -6.54
N TRP A 39 16.48 -4.37 -5.36
CA TRP A 39 16.21 -3.01 -4.92
C TRP A 39 17.48 -2.18 -4.83
N ARG A 40 18.52 -2.69 -4.18
CA ARG A 40 19.82 -2.03 -4.07
C ARG A 40 20.49 -1.86 -5.44
N ALA A 41 20.43 -2.88 -6.29
CA ALA A 41 20.92 -2.78 -7.66
C ALA A 41 20.22 -1.66 -8.44
N VAL A 42 18.91 -1.50 -8.27
CA VAL A 42 18.15 -0.39 -8.88
C VAL A 42 18.58 0.96 -8.29
N ALA A 43 18.68 1.07 -6.96
CA ALA A 43 19.11 2.30 -6.28
C ALA A 43 20.48 2.76 -6.79
N ASP A 44 21.43 1.83 -6.94
CA ASP A 44 22.78 2.13 -7.44
C ASP A 44 22.80 2.53 -8.92
N GLN A 45 21.94 1.93 -9.76
CA GLN A 45 21.82 2.33 -11.17
C GLN A 45 21.28 3.76 -11.34
N ILE A 46 20.36 4.20 -10.48
CA ILE A 46 19.78 5.54 -10.56
C ILE A 46 20.64 6.60 -9.86
N ARG A 47 21.48 6.19 -8.90
CA ARG A 47 22.32 7.07 -8.06
C ARG A 47 23.10 8.12 -8.85
N PRO A 48 23.75 7.81 -9.99
CA PRO A 48 24.49 8.82 -10.77
C PRO A 48 23.61 9.90 -11.39
N LYS A 49 22.34 9.59 -11.69
CA LYS A 49 21.42 10.49 -12.39
C LYS A 49 20.52 11.26 -11.41
N VAL A 50 20.08 10.59 -10.35
CA VAL A 50 19.15 11.15 -9.36
C VAL A 50 19.56 10.73 -7.95
N PRO A 51 20.66 11.29 -7.39
CA PRO A 51 21.19 10.88 -6.09
C PRO A 51 20.16 10.93 -4.96
N LYS A 52 19.33 11.99 -4.93
CA LYS A 52 18.26 12.15 -3.93
C LYS A 52 17.25 11.00 -3.96
N LEU A 53 16.94 10.46 -5.15
CA LEU A 53 16.02 9.35 -5.27
C LEU A 53 16.64 8.05 -4.76
N ALA A 54 17.92 7.82 -5.03
CA ALA A 54 18.64 6.67 -4.50
C ALA A 54 18.65 6.67 -2.96
N THR A 55 18.93 7.81 -2.33
CA THR A 55 18.85 7.93 -0.86
C THR A 55 17.46 7.60 -0.32
N ILE A 56 16.40 8.13 -0.95
CA ILE A 56 15.02 7.79 -0.55
C ILE A 56 14.74 6.29 -0.69
N MET A 57 15.30 5.64 -1.71
CA MET A 57 15.16 4.19 -1.88
C MET A 57 15.93 3.42 -0.81
N ASP A 58 17.16 3.82 -0.49
CA ASP A 58 17.98 3.19 0.54
C ASP A 58 17.28 3.25 1.91
N ASP A 59 16.78 4.43 2.29
CA ASP A 59 16.12 4.65 3.59
C ASP A 59 14.80 3.88 3.71
N ALA A 60 14.08 3.71 2.59
CA ALA A 60 12.76 3.08 2.58
C ALA A 60 12.78 1.57 2.35
N GLU A 61 13.93 0.96 2.02
CA GLU A 61 14.03 -0.47 1.72
C GLU A 61 13.38 -1.35 2.80
N PRO A 62 13.67 -1.16 4.11
CA PRO A 62 13.13 -2.03 5.15
C PRO A 62 11.60 -1.92 5.25
N ASP A 63 11.07 -0.71 5.15
CA ASP A 63 9.63 -0.44 5.27
C ASP A 63 8.87 -0.93 4.04
N VAL A 64 9.43 -0.72 2.85
CA VAL A 64 8.76 -1.06 1.59
C VAL A 64 8.76 -2.56 1.35
N LEU A 65 9.81 -3.28 1.73
CA LEU A 65 9.92 -4.72 1.54
C LEU A 65 9.42 -5.54 2.74
N ALA A 66 9.05 -4.91 3.86
CA ALA A 66 8.56 -5.59 5.05
C ALA A 66 7.43 -6.59 4.77
N TYR A 67 6.52 -6.28 3.83
CA TYR A 67 5.41 -7.18 3.50
C TYR A 67 5.86 -8.54 2.95
N MET A 68 7.09 -8.65 2.44
CA MET A 68 7.62 -9.90 1.87
C MET A 68 7.97 -10.95 2.93
N THR A 69 8.07 -10.56 4.21
CA THR A 69 8.23 -11.50 5.33
C THR A 69 6.95 -12.28 5.62
N PHE A 70 5.79 -11.84 5.10
CA PHE A 70 4.52 -12.53 5.27
C PHE A 70 4.34 -13.64 4.21
N PRO A 71 3.47 -14.64 4.49
CA PRO A 71 3.06 -15.64 3.51
C PRO A 71 2.62 -15.02 2.18
N LYS A 72 2.98 -15.67 1.06
CA LYS A 72 2.76 -15.17 -0.32
C LYS A 72 1.31 -14.79 -0.59
N GLU A 73 0.38 -15.52 0.03
CA GLU A 73 -1.08 -15.31 -0.06
C GLU A 73 -1.54 -13.95 0.48
N HIS A 74 -0.80 -13.35 1.42
CA HIS A 74 -1.13 -12.07 2.04
C HIS A 74 -0.48 -10.88 1.37
N ARG A 75 0.65 -11.10 0.70
CA ARG A 75 1.51 -10.04 0.16
C ARG A 75 0.75 -9.06 -0.74
N ALA A 76 -0.10 -9.56 -1.63
CA ALA A 76 -0.89 -8.72 -2.53
C ALA A 76 -1.84 -7.77 -1.78
N LYS A 77 -2.38 -8.22 -0.64
CA LYS A 77 -3.31 -7.45 0.20
C LYS A 77 -2.58 -6.44 1.07
N LEU A 78 -1.40 -6.79 1.57
CA LEU A 78 -0.54 -5.90 2.36
C LEU A 78 0.13 -4.82 1.50
N HIS A 79 0.53 -5.15 0.28
CA HIS A 79 1.18 -4.20 -0.64
C HIS A 79 0.20 -3.16 -1.23
N SER A 80 -1.07 -3.53 -1.40
CA SER A 80 -2.09 -2.68 -2.00
C SER A 80 -2.75 -1.74 -1.00
N THR A 81 -2.91 -0.47 -1.35
CA THR A 81 -3.76 0.45 -0.56
C THR A 81 -5.19 0.53 -1.10
N ASN A 82 -5.53 -0.20 -2.17
CA ASN A 82 -6.88 -0.17 -2.73
C ASN A 82 -7.97 -0.50 -1.70
N PRO A 83 -7.78 -1.49 -0.79
CA PRO A 83 -8.80 -1.82 0.20
C PRO A 83 -9.12 -0.66 1.15
N ILE A 84 -8.09 0.02 1.67
CA ILE A 84 -8.27 1.14 2.60
C ILE A 84 -8.76 2.41 1.87
N GLU A 85 -8.26 2.69 0.66
CA GLU A 85 -8.72 3.84 -0.14
C GLU A 85 -10.18 3.68 -0.57
N ARG A 86 -10.62 2.46 -0.89
CA ARG A 86 -12.02 2.16 -1.18
C ARG A 86 -12.91 2.40 0.04
N LEU A 87 -12.48 1.95 1.22
CA LEU A 87 -13.20 2.19 2.48
C LEU A 87 -13.26 3.69 2.81
N ASN A 88 -12.15 4.41 2.68
CA ASN A 88 -12.11 5.86 2.89
C ASN A 88 -13.03 6.61 1.91
N GLY A 89 -13.08 6.18 0.66
CA GLY A 89 -13.99 6.71 -0.36
C GLY A 89 -15.46 6.50 0.02
N GLU A 90 -15.79 5.33 0.56
CA GLU A 90 -17.14 5.02 1.03
C GLU A 90 -17.55 5.89 2.22
N ILE A 91 -16.67 6.00 3.22
CA ILE A 91 -16.87 6.88 4.38
C ILE A 91 -17.12 8.31 3.92
N LYS A 92 -16.25 8.83 3.04
CA LYS A 92 -16.40 10.18 2.49
C LYS A 92 -17.76 10.35 1.81
N ARG A 93 -18.13 9.45 0.89
CA ARG A 93 -19.41 9.50 0.16
C ARG A 93 -20.62 9.53 1.09
N ARG A 94 -20.64 8.71 2.14
CA ARG A 94 -21.77 8.60 3.07
C ARG A 94 -21.87 9.80 4.00
N THR A 95 -20.73 10.33 4.45
CA THR A 95 -20.70 11.55 5.27
C THR A 95 -21.07 12.80 4.46
N GLU A 96 -20.74 12.85 3.17
CA GLU A 96 -21.07 13.96 2.27
C GLU A 96 -22.58 14.17 2.11
N VAL A 97 -23.37 13.09 2.12
CA VAL A 97 -24.85 13.16 2.09
C VAL A 97 -25.42 13.84 3.34
N VAL A 98 -24.79 13.65 4.50
CA VAL A 98 -25.24 14.26 5.77
C VAL A 98 -24.81 15.73 5.84
N GLY A 99 -23.62 16.06 5.31
CA GLY A 99 -23.06 17.41 5.27
C GLY A 99 -22.56 17.89 6.64
N ILE A 100 -23.46 18.12 7.59
CA ILE A 100 -23.14 18.60 8.95
C ILE A 100 -23.77 17.67 9.98
N PHE A 101 -22.97 17.19 10.93
CA PHE A 101 -23.43 16.33 12.01
C PHE A 101 -23.82 17.15 13.25
N PRO A 102 -24.86 16.74 13.99
CA PRO A 102 -25.33 17.45 15.18
C PRO A 102 -24.40 17.30 16.41
N ASN A 103 -23.57 16.24 16.43
CA ASN A 103 -22.58 15.96 17.47
C ASN A 103 -21.62 14.85 16.99
N ASP A 104 -20.56 14.60 17.76
CA ASP A 104 -19.55 13.58 17.48
C ASP A 104 -20.12 12.15 17.52
N ASP A 105 -21.04 11.87 18.43
CA ASP A 105 -21.66 10.55 18.54
C ASP A 105 -22.42 10.16 17.25
N ALA A 106 -23.02 11.13 16.57
CA ALA A 106 -23.74 10.89 15.32
C ALA A 106 -22.80 10.46 14.18
N ILE A 107 -21.61 11.06 14.06
CA ILE A 107 -20.63 10.65 13.05
C ILE A 107 -19.98 9.32 13.41
N VAL A 108 -19.63 9.10 14.68
CA VAL A 108 -19.09 7.82 15.17
C VAL A 108 -20.06 6.69 14.87
N ARG A 109 -21.37 6.90 15.08
CA ARG A 109 -22.40 5.90 14.77
C ARG A 109 -22.49 5.58 13.28
N LEU A 110 -22.48 6.59 12.41
CA LEU A 110 -22.53 6.36 10.95
C LEU A 110 -21.28 5.63 10.46
N VAL A 111 -20.10 6.15 10.80
CA VAL A 111 -18.82 5.54 10.37
C VAL A 111 -18.67 4.15 10.97
N GLY A 112 -19.02 3.96 12.24
CA GLY A 112 -19.03 2.66 12.90
C GLY A 112 -19.93 1.65 12.19
N ALA A 113 -21.13 2.05 11.77
CA ALA A 113 -22.02 1.17 11.01
C ALA A 113 -21.41 0.75 9.66
N LEU A 114 -20.74 1.67 8.94
CA LEU A 114 -20.05 1.35 7.69
C LEU A 114 -18.86 0.40 7.89
N LEU A 115 -18.12 0.58 8.99
CA LEU A 115 -17.01 -0.31 9.34
C LEU A 115 -17.50 -1.72 9.70
N LEU A 116 -18.63 -1.83 10.40
CA LEU A 116 -19.26 -3.12 10.69
C LEU A 116 -19.71 -3.83 9.41
N GLU A 117 -20.42 -3.12 8.52
CA GLU A 117 -20.82 -3.64 7.21
C GLU A 117 -19.60 -4.13 6.41
N GLN A 118 -18.54 -3.34 6.34
CA GLN A 118 -17.32 -3.71 5.63
C GLN A 118 -16.62 -4.94 6.25
N ASN A 119 -16.62 -5.04 7.58
CA ASN A 119 -16.07 -6.19 8.29
C ASN A 119 -16.84 -7.47 7.97
N ASP A 120 -18.17 -7.40 7.94
CA ASP A 120 -19.02 -8.54 7.60
C ASP A 120 -18.79 -8.99 6.15
N GLU A 121 -18.66 -8.04 5.21
CA GLU A 121 -18.30 -8.37 3.83
C GLU A 121 -16.95 -9.10 3.74
N TRP A 122 -15.94 -8.64 4.48
CA TRP A 122 -14.61 -9.27 4.51
C TRP A 122 -14.62 -10.66 5.12
N ALA A 123 -15.53 -10.92 6.06
CA ALA A 123 -15.72 -12.23 6.68
C ALA A 123 -16.47 -13.23 5.78
N VAL A 124 -17.38 -12.75 4.94
CA VAL A 124 -18.34 -13.59 4.18
C VAL A 124 -17.92 -13.82 2.71
N GLN A 125 -17.16 -12.93 2.08
CA GLN A 125 -16.78 -13.11 0.66
C GLN A 125 -15.96 -14.40 0.40
N ARG A 126 -16.16 -14.99 -0.79
CA ARG A 126 -15.55 -16.27 -1.27
C ARG A 126 -14.03 -16.33 -1.16
N ALA A 127 -13.37 -15.17 -1.07
CA ALA A 127 -11.97 -15.03 -0.71
C ALA A 127 -11.91 -14.11 0.52
N ARG A 128 -12.13 -14.66 1.72
CA ARG A 128 -11.97 -13.97 3.01
C ARG A 128 -10.76 -13.05 2.94
N TYR A 129 -10.94 -11.79 3.36
CA TYR A 129 -9.90 -10.77 3.16
C TYR A 129 -8.57 -11.22 3.77
N MET A 130 -8.54 -11.84 4.95
CA MET A 130 -7.45 -12.71 5.42
C MET A 130 -8.07 -13.75 6.36
N THR A 131 -7.71 -15.04 6.27
CA THR A 131 -8.27 -16.05 7.19
C THR A 131 -7.43 -16.11 8.46
N LEU A 132 -8.06 -16.44 9.60
CA LEU A 132 -7.32 -16.64 10.85
C LEU A 132 -6.27 -17.75 10.70
N GLU A 133 -6.61 -18.82 9.98
CA GLU A 133 -5.69 -19.93 9.67
C GLU A 133 -4.42 -19.45 8.96
N THR A 134 -4.56 -18.60 7.94
CA THR A 134 -3.43 -18.09 7.16
C THR A 134 -2.66 -16.98 7.89
N ILE A 135 -3.26 -16.30 8.86
CA ILE A 135 -2.57 -15.31 9.72
C ILE A 135 -1.76 -16.00 10.83
N SER A 136 -2.21 -17.18 11.28
CA SER A 136 -1.55 -17.94 12.37
C SER A 136 -0.35 -18.79 11.93
N GLN A 137 -0.02 -18.82 10.63
CA GLN A 137 1.13 -19.51 10.05
C GLN A 137 2.36 -18.61 10.02
#